data_AF-A0A7W1W898-F1
#
_entry.id   AF-A0A7W1W898-F1
#
_cell.length_a   1.000
_cell.length_b   1.000
_cell.length_c   1.000
_cell.angle_alpha   90.00
_cell.angle_beta   90.00
_cell.angle_gamma   90.00
#
_symmetry.space_group_name_H-M   'P 1'
#
loop_
_entity.id
_entity.type
_entity.pdbx_description
1 polymer ?
#
loop_
_entity_poly.entity_id
_entity_poly.type
_entity_poly.pdbx_seq_one_letter_code
_entity_poly.pdbx_strand_id
1 'polypeptide(L)' 'MTGGLLTEPIYATSTNFGYYQFSKMPTGETYIVMVNSRPHTFNPSSIVNNFDSLDDVDFVGEKQLIQNLQHW' A
#
# COMPACT_ATOMS: atom_id res chain seq x y z
N MET A 1 -5.02 1.66 -4.63
CA MET A 1 -6.06 1.83 -3.59
C MET A 1 -7.42 1.57 -4.23
N THR A 2 -8.29 0.88 -3.51
CA THR A 2 -9.68 0.58 -3.88
C THR A 2 -10.59 0.82 -2.66
N GLY A 3 -11.92 0.81 -2.87
CA GLY A 3 -12.90 0.96 -1.79
C GLY A 3 -13.63 2.30 -1.78
N GLY A 4 -14.50 2.49 -0.80
CA GLY A 4 -15.39 3.64 -0.69
C GLY A 4 -16.17 3.93 -1.98
N LEU A 5 -16.17 5.20 -2.38
CA LEU A 5 -16.81 5.70 -3.60
C LEU A 5 -15.91 5.66 -4.85
N LEU A 6 -14.73 5.03 -4.80
CA LEU A 6 -13.86 4.91 -5.96
C LEU A 6 -14.50 3.95 -6.98
N THR A 7 -14.75 4.43 -8.20
CA THR A 7 -15.27 3.60 -9.30
C THR A 7 -14.19 2.76 -9.96
N GLU A 8 -12.92 3.18 -9.82
CA GLU A 8 -11.74 2.50 -10.35
C GLU A 8 -10.58 2.55 -9.36
N PRO A 9 -9.64 1.58 -9.41
CA PRO A 9 -8.44 1.63 -8.60
C PRO A 9 -7.56 2.83 -8.94
N ILE A 10 -7.07 3.54 -7.91
CA ILE A 10 -6.10 4.63 -8.06
C ILE A 10 -4.71 4.18 -7.58
N TYR A 11 -3.66 4.79 -8.13
CA TYR A 11 -2.27 4.41 -7.87
C TYR A 11 -1.42 5.61 -7.45
N ALA A 12 -0.44 5.35 -6.60
CA ALA A 12 0.61 6.29 -6.23
C ALA A 12 1.94 5.56 -6.25
N THR A 13 3.01 6.25 -6.66
CA THR A 13 4.38 5.74 -6.61
C THR A 13 5.05 6.32 -5.38
N SER A 14 5.61 5.46 -4.54
CA SER A 14 6.38 5.92 -3.39
C SER A 14 7.71 6.52 -3.82
N THR A 15 8.19 7.50 -3.06
CA THR A 15 9.57 7.98 -3.17
C THR A 15 10.56 6.94 -2.66
N ASN A 16 11.86 7.19 -2.85
CA ASN A 16 12.93 6.36 -2.29
C ASN A 16 12.94 6.31 -0.75
N PHE A 17 12.25 7.25 -0.09
CA PHE A 17 12.09 7.30 1.37
C PHE A 17 10.78 6.68 1.85
N GLY A 18 9.99 6.06 0.96
CA GLY A 18 8.73 5.41 1.32
C GLY A 18 7.50 6.32 1.31
N TYR A 19 7.67 7.65 1.20
CA TYR A 19 6.54 8.58 1.16
C TYR A 19 5.66 8.38 -0.09
N TYR A 20 4.34 8.35 0.09
CA TYR A 20 3.32 8.30 -0.96
C TYR A 20 2.11 9.16 -0.57
N GLN A 21 1.29 9.58 -1.53
CA GLN A 21 0.09 10.38 -1.26
C GLN A 21 -1.02 10.08 -2.27
N PHE A 22 -2.26 10.05 -1.78
CA PHE A 22 -3.48 10.01 -2.59
C PHE A 22 -4.27 11.30 -2.32
N SER A 23 -4.35 12.21 -3.29
CA SER A 23 -5.01 13.51 -3.11
C SER A 23 -6.52 13.44 -3.39
N LYS A 24 -7.30 14.30 -2.72
CA LYS A 24 -8.75 14.48 -2.95
C LYS A 24 -9.59 13.22 -2.68
N MET A 25 -9.24 12.46 -1.64
CA MET A 25 -10.04 11.30 -1.23
C MET A 25 -11.31 11.75 -0.52
N PRO A 26 -12.49 11.22 -0.88
CA PRO A 26 -13.70 11.39 -0.09
C PRO A 26 -13.49 11.00 1.38
N THR A 27 -14.01 11.82 2.30
CA THR A 27 -13.99 11.56 3.74
C THR A 27 -15.18 10.68 4.14
N GLY A 28 -15.06 9.96 5.26
CA GLY A 28 -16.09 9.06 5.78
C GLY A 28 -16.08 7.67 5.16
N GLU A 29 -15.15 7.41 4.25
CA GLU A 29 -15.06 6.15 3.51
C GLU A 29 -13.92 5.27 4.03
N THR A 30 -14.08 3.96 3.79
CA THR A 30 -13.04 2.97 4.08
C THR A 30 -12.32 2.56 2.80
N TYR A 31 -10.99 2.64 2.82
CA TYR A 31 -10.13 2.30 1.68
C TYR A 31 -9.20 1.14 1.99
N ILE A 32 -8.90 0.37 0.94
CA ILE A 32 -7.91 -0.70 0.93
C ILE A 32 -6.70 -0.25 0.11
N VAL A 33 -5.52 -0.29 0.74
CA VAL A 33 -4.24 0.01 0.08
C VAL A 33 -3.44 -1.29 -0.05
N MET A 34 -2.90 -1.50 -1.25
CA MET A 34 -2.02 -2.62 -1.57
C MET A 34 -0.67 -2.05 -2.02
N VAL A 35 0.41 -2.55 -1.43
CA VAL A 35 1.78 -2.19 -1.81
C VAL A 35 2.35 -3.29 -2.68
N ASN A 36 2.86 -2.91 -3.85
CA ASN A 36 3.54 -3.82 -4.76
C ASN A 36 5.00 -3.41 -4.90
N SER A 37 5.91 -4.36 -4.66
CA SER A 37 7.34 -4.19 -4.85
C SER A 37 7.93 -5.49 -5.39
N ARG A 38 8.88 -5.41 -6.33
CA ARG A 38 9.58 -6.61 -6.82
C ARG A 38 10.44 -7.29 -5.75
N PRO A 39 11.27 -6.56 -4.96
CA PRO A 39 12.13 -7.20 -3.96
C PRO A 39 11.48 -7.43 -2.59
N HIS A 40 10.24 -6.99 -2.37
CA HIS A 40 9.59 -7.08 -1.06
C HIS A 40 8.16 -7.59 -1.16
N THR A 41 7.79 -8.43 -0.19
CA THR A 41 6.41 -8.86 0.02
C THR A 41 5.82 -8.06 1.18
N PHE A 42 4.58 -7.60 1.02
CA PHE A 42 3.85 -6.86 2.05
C PHE A 42 2.62 -7.66 2.44
N ASN A 43 2.31 -7.69 3.74
CA ASN A 43 1.02 -8.21 4.17
C ASN A 43 -0.09 -7.29 3.64
N PRO A 44 -1.14 -7.87 3.03
CA PRO A 44 -2.15 -7.07 2.35
C PRO A 44 -2.98 -6.29 3.37
N SER A 45 -3.26 -5.05 3.00
CA SER A 45 -4.34 -4.20 3.51
C SER A 45 -4.23 -3.72 4.96
N SER A 46 -3.73 -2.48 5.09
CA SER A 46 -4.21 -1.61 6.17
C SER A 46 -5.57 -1.07 5.75
N ILE A 47 -6.60 -1.31 6.57
CA ILE A 47 -7.92 -0.68 6.43
C ILE A 47 -7.76 0.74 6.91
N VAL A 48 -7.99 1.71 6.03
CA VAL A 48 -7.84 3.11 6.38
C VAL A 48 -9.19 3.80 6.35
N ASN A 49 -9.62 4.33 7.50
CA ASN A 49 -10.84 5.13 7.62
C ASN A 49 -10.46 6.60 7.45
N ASN A 50 -10.82 7.18 6.31
CA ASN A 50 -10.44 8.55 5.99
C ASN A 50 -11.40 9.54 6.66
N PHE A 51 -11.03 10.14 7.79
CA PHE A 51 -11.87 11.15 8.44
C PHE A 51 -11.43 12.60 8.15
N ASP A 52 -10.18 12.85 7.72
CA ASP A 52 -9.71 14.20 7.32
C ASP A 52 -8.44 14.14 6.45
N SER A 53 -7.32 13.68 7.03
CA SER A 53 -6.08 13.30 6.34
C SER A 53 -5.46 12.10 7.05
N LEU A 54 -4.84 11.20 6.29
CA LEU A 54 -4.25 9.97 6.79
C LEU A 54 -2.74 10.03 6.56
N ASP A 55 -2.05 10.70 7.46
CA ASP A 55 -0.65 11.10 7.27
C ASP A 55 0.36 10.14 7.93
N ASP A 56 -0.08 8.96 8.41
CA ASP A 56 0.74 8.06 9.24
C ASP A 56 0.45 6.56 8.96
N VAL A 57 0.08 6.24 7.72
CA VAL A 57 -0.16 4.84 7.32
C VAL A 57 1.13 4.26 6.77
N ASP A 58 1.75 3.41 7.59
CA ASP A 58 2.96 2.69 7.20
C ASP A 58 2.68 1.27 6.71
N PHE A 59 3.49 0.83 5.76
CA PHE A 59 3.53 -0.55 5.29
C PHE A 59 4.94 -1.11 5.48
N VAL A 60 5.07 -2.10 6.35
CA VAL A 60 6.34 -2.80 6.58
C VAL A 60 6.35 -4.07 5.73
N GLY A 61 7.30 -4.16 4.81
CA GLY A 61 7.48 -5.30 3.93
C GLY A 61 8.67 -6.15 4.35
N GLU A 62 8.63 -7.43 4.02
CA GLU A 62 9.73 -8.36 4.19
C GLU A 62 10.48 -8.50 2.86
N LYS A 63 11.82 -8.51 2.93
CA LYS A 63 12.65 -8.73 1.75
C LYS A 63 12.43 -10.17 1.26
N GLN A 64 12.09 -10.31 -0.01
CA GLN A 64 11.97 -11.62 -0.63
C GLN A 64 13.36 -12.25 -0.75
N LEU A 65 13.59 -13.34 -0.02
CA LEU A 65 14.77 -14.17 -0.20
C LEU A 65 14.56 -15.05 -1.43
N ILE A 66 15.42 -14.92 -2.44
CA ILE A 66 15.49 -15.90 -3.52
C ILE A 66 16.14 -17.16 -2.92
N GLN A 67 15.34 -18.15 -2.54
CA GLN A 67 15.87 -19.45 -2.13
C GLN A 67 16.29 -20.25 -3.37
N ASN A 68 17.50 -19.99 -3.86
CA ASN A 68 18.20 -20.95 -4.72
C ASN A 68 18.87 -21.98 -3.81
N LEU A 69 18.10 -22.92 -3.26
CA LEU A 69 18.69 -24.09 -2.62
C LEU A 69 19.04 -25.10 -3.70
N GLN A 70 20.33 -25.13 -4.05
CA GLN A 70 20.92 -26.19 -4.85
C GLN A 70 20.71 -27.52 -4.13
N HIS A 71 19.90 -28.39 -4.71
CA HIS A 71 19.94 -29.82 -4.40
C HIS A 71 21.22 -30.38 -5.04
N TRP A 72 22.13 -30.84 -4.19
CA TRP A 72 23.29 -31.66 -4.56
C TRP A 72 22.84 -33.08 -4.91
#